data_AF-G5ID16-F1
#
_entry.id   AF-G5ID16-F1
#
_cell.length_a   1.000
_cell.length_b   1.000
_cell.length_c   1.000
_cell.angle_alpha   90.00
_cell.angle_beta   90.00
_cell.angle_gamma   90.00
#
_symmetry.space_group_name_H-M   'P 1'
#
loop_
_entity.id
_entity.type
_entity.pdbx_description
1 polymer ?
#
loop_
_entity_poly.entity_id
_entity_poly.type
_entity_poly.pdbx_seq_one_letter_code
_entity_poly.pdbx_strand_id
1 'polypeptide(L)'
;MKKMILPSILILALLALYLAAGPLERRVSGESLSILEQSIRRGAVQCYALEGAYPEDISYLKQRYGVAYDSELYYVDYTYLASNLMPDITVLPQS
;
A
#
# COMPACT_ATOMS: atom_id res chain seq x y z
N MET A 1 -19.43 -48.02 4.84
CA MET A 1 -18.79 -47.23 3.76
C MET A 1 -19.15 -45.73 3.79
N LYS A 2 -20.38 -45.33 4.19
CA LYS A 2 -20.80 -43.89 4.28
C LYS A 2 -20.04 -43.01 5.29
N LYS A 3 -19.45 -43.58 6.35
CA LYS A 3 -18.74 -42.82 7.40
C LYS A 3 -17.39 -42.23 6.96
N MET A 4 -16.82 -42.72 5.85
CA MET A 4 -15.50 -42.29 5.35
C MET A 4 -15.58 -41.22 4.24
N ILE A 5 -16.79 -40.94 3.75
CA ILE A 5 -17.03 -39.96 2.68
C ILE A 5 -17.08 -38.54 3.26
N LEU A 6 -17.63 -38.40 4.47
CA LEU A 6 -17.74 -37.12 5.18
C LEU A 6 -16.39 -36.43 5.46
N PRO A 7 -15.35 -37.11 6.01
CA PRO A 7 -14.05 -36.47 6.23
C PRO A 7 -13.34 -36.14 4.92
N SER A 8 -13.53 -36.94 3.87
CA SER A 8 -12.94 -36.69 2.55
C SER A 8 -13.47 -35.41 1.92
N ILE A 9 -14.78 -35.17 2.01
CA ILE A 9 -15.41 -33.92 1.53
C ILE A 9 -14.89 -32.71 2.33
N LEU A 10 -14.73 -32.85 3.64
CA LEU A 10 -14.21 -31.77 4.49
C LEU A 10 -12.77 -31.41 4.12
N ILE A 11 -11.91 -32.40 3.89
CA ILE A 11 -10.53 -32.21 3.47
C ILE A 11 -10.47 -31.57 2.09
N LEU A 12 -11.32 -32.01 1.14
CA LEU A 12 -11.40 -31.42 -0.19
C LEU A 12 -11.86 -29.96 -0.14
N ALA A 13 -12.83 -29.62 0.72
CA ALA A 13 -13.30 -28.26 0.92
C ALA A 13 -12.21 -27.36 1.52
N LEU A 14 -11.45 -27.85 2.51
CA LEU A 14 -10.31 -27.13 3.08
C LEU A 14 -9.19 -26.94 2.06
N LEU A 15 -8.91 -27.95 1.23
CA LEU A 15 -7.90 -27.86 0.17
C LEU A 15 -8.31 -26.84 -0.91
N ALA A 16 -9.58 -26.84 -1.30
CA ALA A 16 -10.12 -25.85 -2.23
C ALA A 16 -10.04 -24.42 -1.66
N LEU A 17 -10.32 -24.25 -0.37
CA LEU A 17 -10.16 -22.96 0.31
C LEU A 17 -8.71 -22.49 0.33
N TYR A 18 -7.76 -23.42 0.60
CA TYR A 18 -6.33 -23.12 0.64
C TYR A 18 -5.79 -22.70 -0.74
N LEU A 19 -6.20 -23.42 -1.80
CA LEU A 19 -5.82 -23.09 -3.19
C LEU A 19 -6.45 -21.77 -3.67
N ALA A 20 -7.65 -21.43 -3.19
CA ALA A 20 -8.30 -20.16 -3.51
C ALA A 20 -7.67 -18.95 -2.79
N ALA A 21 -6.95 -19.16 -1.68
CA ALA A 21 -6.29 -18.09 -0.93
C ALA A 21 -4.97 -17.62 -1.55
N GLY A 22 -4.22 -18.50 -2.24
CA GLY A 22 -2.92 -18.16 -2.83
C GLY A 22 -2.92 -17.01 -3.86
N PRO A 23 -3.95 -16.87 -4.73
CA PRO A 23 -4.06 -15.74 -5.65
C PRO A 23 -4.42 -14.40 -4.99
N LEU A 24 -4.84 -14.40 -3.71
CA LEU A 24 -5.32 -13.20 -3.02
C LEU A 24 -4.16 -12.25 -2.67
N GLU A 25 -2.99 -12.80 -2.34
CA GLU A 25 -1.81 -12.03 -1.90
C GLU A 25 -1.33 -11.03 -2.96
N ARG A 26 -1.32 -11.41 -4.25
CA ARG A 26 -0.85 -10.52 -5.33
C ARG A 26 -1.78 -9.34 -5.62
N ARG A 27 -3.09 -9.48 -5.38
CA ARG A 27 -4.05 -8.37 -5.55
C ARG A 27 -3.96 -7.38 -4.40
N VAL A 28 -3.73 -7.87 -3.17
CA VAL A 28 -3.55 -7.04 -1.98
C VAL A 28 -2.34 -6.11 -2.12
N SER A 29 -1.24 -6.57 -2.71
CA SER A 29 -0.03 -5.73 -2.89
C SER A 29 -0.26 -4.53 -3.83
N GLY A 30 -0.95 -4.72 -4.95
CA GLY A 30 -1.20 -3.64 -5.91
C GLY A 30 -2.14 -2.55 -5.39
N GLU A 31 -3.19 -2.96 -4.66
CA GLU A 31 -4.11 -2.02 -3.99
C GLU A 31 -3.41 -1.31 -2.83
N SER A 32 -2.49 -1.98 -2.14
CA SER A 32 -1.70 -1.37 -1.06
C SER A 32 -0.78 -0.25 -1.57
N LEU A 33 -0.20 -0.40 -2.77
CA LEU A 33 0.63 0.64 -3.40
C LEU A 33 -0.15 1.93 -3.67
N SER A 34 -1.33 1.80 -4.29
CA SER A 34 -2.15 2.97 -4.63
C SER A 34 -2.72 3.67 -3.40
N ILE A 35 -3.10 2.91 -2.37
CA ILE A 35 -3.52 3.46 -1.06
C ILE A 35 -2.39 4.26 -0.43
N LEU A 36 -1.16 3.74 -0.46
CA LEU A 36 0.00 4.43 0.08
C LEU A 36 0.31 5.71 -0.68
N GLU A 37 0.36 5.66 -2.02
CA GLU A 37 0.58 6.84 -2.86
C GLU A 37 -0.46 7.93 -2.57
N GLN A 38 -1.74 7.56 -2.48
CA GLN A 38 -2.81 8.49 -2.17
C GLN A 38 -2.71 9.06 -0.75
N SER A 39 -2.21 8.28 0.20
CA SER A 39 -1.94 8.77 1.55
C SER A 39 -0.86 9.86 1.56
N ILE A 40 0.25 9.62 0.86
CA ILE A 40 1.35 10.59 0.73
C ILE A 40 0.86 11.85 0.02
N ARG A 41 0.09 11.69 -1.07
CA ARG A 41 -0.52 12.79 -1.82
C ARG A 41 -1.44 13.65 -0.94
N ARG A 42 -2.27 13.03 -0.10
CA ARG A 42 -3.11 13.75 0.87
C ARG A 42 -2.27 14.54 1.87
N GLY A 43 -1.19 13.96 2.39
CA GLY A 43 -0.26 14.68 3.27
C GLY A 43 0.36 15.90 2.60
N ALA A 44 0.81 15.77 1.34
CA ALA A 44 1.35 16.88 0.56
C ALA A 44 0.32 18.01 0.34
N VAL A 45 -0.93 17.66 0.01
CA VAL A 45 -2.02 18.63 -0.13
C VAL A 45 -2.31 19.33 1.20
N GLN A 46 -2.31 18.61 2.32
CA GLN A 46 -2.50 19.19 3.65
C GLN A 46 -1.37 20.17 3.98
N CYS A 47 -0.12 19.81 3.69
CA CYS A 47 1.02 20.71 3.85
C CYS A 47 0.85 22.00 3.07
N TYR A 48 0.47 21.91 1.80
CA TYR A 48 0.22 23.09 0.99
C TYR A 48 -0.94 23.95 1.53
N ALA A 49 -2.02 23.31 1.98
CA ALA A 49 -3.19 24.02 2.50
C ALA A 49 -2.90 24.76 3.82
N LEU A 50 -2.05 24.20 4.69
CA LEU A 50 -1.74 24.78 6.00
C LEU A 50 -0.54 25.72 5.98
N GLU A 51 0.47 25.41 5.17
CA GLU A 51 1.77 26.10 5.18
C GLU A 51 2.01 26.93 3.91
N GLY A 52 1.16 26.82 2.90
CA GLY A 52 1.27 27.55 1.63
C GLY A 52 2.36 27.03 0.69
N ALA A 53 2.96 25.88 1.00
CA ALA A 53 4.03 25.26 0.22
C ALA A 53 3.98 23.74 0.29
N TYR A 54 4.32 23.07 -0.82
CA TYR A 54 4.57 21.64 -0.84
C TYR A 54 5.92 21.34 -0.19
N PRO A 55 6.06 20.19 0.50
CA PRO A 55 7.31 19.85 1.16
C PRO A 55 8.38 19.47 0.14
N GLU A 56 9.63 19.82 0.45
CA GLU A 56 10.79 19.47 -0.39
C GLU A 56 11.16 17.99 -0.28
N ASP A 57 10.83 17.36 0.85
CA ASP A 57 11.19 15.97 1.15
C ASP A 57 10.05 15.23 1.85
N ILE A 58 9.88 13.95 1.51
CA ILE A 58 8.86 13.08 2.09
C ILE A 58 9.00 12.90 3.61
N SER A 59 10.19 13.05 4.18
CA SER A 59 10.44 12.97 5.61
C SER A 59 9.67 14.05 6.39
N TYR A 60 9.41 15.19 5.77
CA TYR A 60 8.58 16.24 6.36
C TYR A 60 7.14 15.75 6.57
N LEU A 61 6.60 15.04 5.59
CA LEU A 61 5.29 14.42 5.68
C LEU A 61 5.25 13.31 6.73
N LYS A 62 6.35 12.57 6.90
CA LYS A 62 6.46 11.54 7.95
C LYS A 62 6.41 12.14 9.35
N GLN A 63 7.07 13.27 9.56
CA GLN A 63 7.19 13.90 10.88
C GLN A 63 5.96 14.72 11.27
N ARG A 64 5.33 15.43 10.33
CA ARG A 64 4.22 16.36 10.63
C ARG A 64 2.84 15.92 10.18
N TYR A 65 2.75 15.09 9.14
CA TYR A 65 1.47 14.74 8.49
C TYR A 65 1.10 13.26 8.67
N GLY A 66 1.83 12.53 9.52
CA GLY A 66 1.51 11.14 9.87
C GLY A 66 1.69 10.14 8.73
N VAL A 67 2.44 10.50 7.69
CA VAL A 67 2.75 9.59 6.59
C VAL A 67 3.71 8.51 7.10
N ALA A 68 3.33 7.24 6.98
CA ALA A 68 4.17 6.12 7.37
C ALA A 68 4.08 5.02 6.32
N TYR A 69 5.22 4.39 6.02
CA TYR A 69 5.32 3.24 5.16
C TYR A 69 6.53 2.40 5.55
N ASP A 70 6.48 1.11 5.22
CA ASP A 70 7.59 0.19 5.40
C ASP A 70 8.57 0.34 4.24
N SER A 71 9.78 0.83 4.55
CA SER A 71 10.84 1.05 3.56
C SER A 71 11.52 -0.25 3.10
N GLU A 72 11.27 -1.39 3.76
CA GLU A 72 11.71 -2.70 3.29
C GLU A 72 10.76 -3.29 2.24
N LEU A 73 9.50 -2.84 2.22
CA LEU A 73 8.48 -3.33 1.31
C LEU A 73 8.19 -2.36 0.16
N TYR A 74 8.43 -1.06 0.37
CA TYR A 74 8.05 -0.01 -0.56
C TYR A 74 9.18 1.00 -0.77
N TYR A 75 9.46 1.30 -2.03
CA TYR A 75 10.26 2.44 -2.43
C TYR A 75 9.33 3.59 -2.84
N VAL A 76 9.55 4.78 -2.28
CA VAL A 76 8.81 5.98 -2.68
C VAL A 76 9.73 6.90 -3.44
N ASP A 77 9.46 7.06 -4.73
CA ASP A 77 10.04 8.10 -5.55
C ASP A 77 9.28 9.41 -5.31
N TYR A 78 9.99 10.40 -4.77
CA TYR A 78 9.41 11.70 -4.43
C TYR A 78 10.24 12.80 -5.09
N THR A 79 9.67 13.43 -6.11
CA THR A 79 10.36 14.48 -6.87
C THR A 79 9.72 15.83 -6.60
N TYR A 80 10.44 16.67 -5.87
CA TYR A 80 10.10 18.07 -5.65
C TYR A 80 10.73 18.96 -6.72
N LEU A 81 9.93 19.88 -7.27
CA LEU A 81 10.39 20.85 -8.28
C LEU A 81 10.33 22.29 -7.78
N ALA A 82 9.24 22.67 -7.12
CA ALA A 82 9.02 24.01 -6.59
C ALA A 82 7.94 23.98 -5.51
N SER A 83 7.96 24.97 -4.62
CA SER A 83 7.07 25.03 -3.45
C SER A 83 5.59 25.17 -3.80
N ASN A 84 5.29 25.66 -5.01
CA ASN A 84 3.94 25.85 -5.53
C ASN A 84 3.50 24.78 -6.53
N LEU A 85 4.34 23.77 -6.80
CA LEU A 85 4.02 22.67 -7.71
C LEU A 85 3.88 21.37 -6.94
N MET A 86 2.82 20.61 -7.25
CA MET A 86 2.59 19.30 -6.66
C MET A 86 3.81 18.40 -6.94
N PRO A 87 4.44 17.82 -5.92
CA PRO A 87 5.51 16.85 -6.09
C PRO A 87 5.02 15.66 -6.91
N ASP A 88 5.90 15.14 -7.76
CA ASP A 88 5.63 13.86 -8.40
C ASP A 88 5.88 12.75 -7.36
N ILE A 89 4.89 11.87 -7.20
CA ILE A 89 4.87 10.86 -6.14
C ILE A 89 4.55 9.53 -6.81
N THR A 90 5.51 8.62 -6.79
CA THR A 90 5.36 7.26 -7.31
C THR A 90 5.78 6.27 -6.24
N VAL A 91 4.94 5.26 -5.98
CA VAL A 91 5.24 4.19 -5.02
C VAL A 91 5.49 2.90 -5.78
N LEU A 92 6.62 2.28 -5.52
CA LEU A 92 7.06 1.03 -6.14
C LEU A 92 7.22 -0.04 -5.07
N PRO A 93 6.93 -1.32 -5.38
CA PRO A 93 7.32 -2.41 -4.50
C PRO A 93 8.85 -2.52 -4.44
N GLN A 94 9.39 -2.74 -3.24
CA GLN A 94 10.79 -3.09 -3.06
C GLN A 94 11.01 -4.51 -3.60
N SER A 95 11.93 -4.69 -4.56
CA SER A 95 12.25 -5.99 -5.18
C SER A 95 13.49 -6.64 -4.60
#